data_AF-A0A1T4NPL5-F1
#
_entry.id   AF-A0A1T4NPL5-F1
#
_cell.length_a   1.000
_cell.length_b   1.000
_cell.length_c   1.000
_cell.angle_alpha   90.00
_cell.angle_beta   90.00
_cell.angle_gamma   90.00
#
_symmetry.space_group_name_H-M   'P 1'
#
loop_
_entity.id
_entity.type
_entity.pdbx_description
1 polymer ?
#
loop_
_entity_poly.entity_id
_entity_poly.type
_entity_poly.pdbx_seq_one_letter_code
_entity_poly.pdbx_strand_id
1 'polypeptide(L)'
;MPVSALRASGWGLVLAILPAAAHAAGGMPQFDVTSFPTQIFWLVVSFALLYVLMAGLVLPRIGHTIEAREGKIQADLDAAQKANDAARVAAEAQRAALAEARGKAAGTVRQAAEAAAAETTAHLTTLGEKLAGQIGEAERRIAEQRAQALAGLSSLATEITSSVLGKLVGNVDGTQVAAKVAEAVETARKGTK
;
A
#
# COMPACT_ATOMS: atom_id res chain seq x y z
N MET A 1 -57.34 27.91 24.28
CA MET A 1 -57.89 29.30 24.31
C MET A 1 -57.29 30.01 25.52
N PRO A 2 -56.98 31.33 25.50
CA PRO A 2 -57.69 32.36 24.77
C PRO A 2 -56.84 33.41 24.03
N VAL A 3 -57.59 34.13 23.20
CA VAL A 3 -57.30 35.34 22.42
C VAL A 3 -57.14 36.56 23.34
N SER A 4 -56.29 37.52 22.96
CA SER A 4 -56.35 38.93 23.41
C SER A 4 -55.89 39.82 22.23
N ALA A 5 -56.81 40.58 21.63
CA ALA A 5 -57.18 41.97 21.95
C ALA A 5 -56.16 42.99 21.37
N LEU A 6 -56.46 43.65 20.25
CA LEU A 6 -57.22 44.92 20.12
C LEU A 6 -56.39 46.18 20.43
N ARG A 7 -55.91 46.86 19.38
CA ARG A 7 -55.81 48.34 19.22
C ARG A 7 -55.90 48.61 17.70
N ALA A 8 -56.95 49.16 17.12
CA ALA A 8 -57.55 50.49 17.30
C ALA A 8 -56.54 51.65 17.06
N SER A 9 -56.37 51.97 15.78
CA SER A 9 -55.96 53.27 15.24
C SER A 9 -56.37 53.25 13.77
N GLY A 10 -57.43 53.87 13.28
CA GLY A 10 -58.05 55.12 13.72
C GLY A 10 -57.58 56.27 12.83
N TRP A 11 -57.67 56.14 11.51
CA TRP A 11 -57.68 57.26 10.57
C TRP A 11 -58.96 57.17 9.76
N GLY A 12 -60.02 57.72 10.34
CA GLY A 12 -61.24 58.04 9.61
C GLY A 12 -61.11 59.39 8.91
N LEU A 13 -62.01 59.57 7.93
CA LEU A 13 -62.35 60.80 7.22
C LEU A 13 -61.25 61.30 6.26
N VAL A 14 -61.53 61.61 4.98
CA VAL A 14 -62.65 62.42 4.48
C VAL A 14 -63.04 61.97 3.08
N LEU A 15 -64.33 61.75 2.92
CA LEU A 15 -65.03 61.70 1.64
C LEU A 15 -65.00 63.10 1.01
N ALA A 16 -64.09 63.34 0.06
CA ALA A 16 -64.20 64.45 -0.87
C ALA A 16 -64.94 63.92 -2.12
N ILE A 17 -66.26 64.07 -2.12
CA ILE A 17 -67.06 64.02 -3.34
C ILE A 17 -66.54 65.16 -4.22
N LEU A 18 -65.75 64.82 -5.24
CA LEU A 18 -65.50 65.72 -6.36
C LEU A 18 -66.85 66.05 -7.01
N PRO A 19 -67.11 67.32 -7.39
CA PRO A 19 -68.34 67.68 -8.05
C PRO A 19 -68.41 66.91 -9.37
N ALA A 20 -69.46 66.10 -9.52
CA ALA A 20 -69.88 65.59 -10.81
C ALA A 20 -70.22 66.80 -11.68
N ALA A 21 -69.32 67.16 -12.59
CA ALA A 21 -69.61 68.12 -13.63
C ALA A 21 -70.67 67.50 -14.55
N ALA A 22 -71.92 67.92 -14.38
CA ALA A 22 -72.97 67.66 -15.34
C ALA A 22 -72.58 68.34 -16.67
N HIS A 23 -72.31 67.54 -17.70
CA HIS A 23 -72.28 67.98 -19.10
C HIS A 23 -73.40 67.28 -19.86
N ALA A 24 -74.16 68.08 -20.60
CA ALA A 24 -75.42 67.71 -21.23
C ALA A 24 -75.24 67.02 -22.59
N ALA A 25 -76.22 66.18 -22.91
CA ALA A 25 -76.66 65.70 -24.23
C ALA A 25 -75.74 64.74 -25.03
N GLY A 26 -76.10 63.45 -25.04
CA GLY A 26 -75.79 62.53 -26.14
C GLY A 26 -75.30 61.13 -25.71
N GLY A 27 -76.13 60.10 -25.88
CA GLY A 27 -75.75 58.68 -25.74
C GLY A 27 -75.43 58.24 -24.31
N MET A 28 -75.30 56.92 -24.08
CA MET A 28 -74.78 56.43 -22.80
C MET A 28 -73.43 57.12 -22.54
N PRO A 29 -73.26 57.87 -21.42
CA PRO A 29 -72.09 58.74 -21.21
C PRO A 29 -70.73 58.00 -21.19
N GLN A 30 -70.76 56.67 -21.15
CA GLN A 30 -69.59 55.80 -21.26
C GLN A 30 -69.06 55.65 -22.71
N PHE A 31 -69.88 55.93 -23.73
CA PHE A 31 -69.53 55.81 -25.15
C PHE A 31 -69.39 57.17 -25.85
N ASP A 32 -69.11 58.24 -25.11
CA ASP A 32 -68.83 59.55 -25.71
C ASP A 32 -67.44 59.57 -26.35
N VAL A 33 -67.42 59.39 -27.68
CA VAL A 33 -66.21 59.31 -28.53
C VAL A 33 -65.29 60.53 -28.45
N THR A 34 -65.77 61.65 -27.91
CA THR A 34 -64.99 62.90 -27.79
C THR A 34 -63.91 62.84 -26.70
N SER A 35 -64.07 61.96 -25.70
CA SER A 35 -63.14 61.79 -24.58
C SER A 35 -62.01 60.78 -24.84
N PHE A 36 -62.20 59.88 -25.82
CA PHE A 36 -61.26 58.80 -26.14
C PHE A 36 -59.88 59.28 -26.59
N PRO A 37 -59.70 60.35 -27.39
CA PRO A 37 -58.38 60.81 -27.81
C PRO A 37 -57.47 61.19 -26.63
N THR A 38 -58.03 61.86 -25.61
CA THR A 38 -57.29 62.23 -24.40
C THR A 38 -56.95 61.01 -23.55
N GLN A 39 -57.88 60.05 -23.42
CA GLN A 39 -57.61 58.80 -22.70
C GLN A 39 -56.55 57.95 -23.40
N ILE A 40 -56.60 57.86 -24.74
CA ILE A 40 -55.60 57.16 -25.55
C ILE A 40 -54.24 57.87 -25.45
N PHE A 41 -54.21 59.20 -25.47
CA PHE A 41 -52.96 59.96 -25.27
C PHE A 41 -52.31 59.62 -23.93
N TRP A 42 -53.04 59.69 -22.82
CA TRP A 42 -52.50 59.33 -21.50
C TRP A 42 -52.18 57.85 -21.34
N LEU A 43 -52.95 56.96 -21.99
CA LEU A 43 -52.62 55.54 -22.08
C LEU A 43 -51.27 55.34 -22.75
N VAL A 44 -51.03 55.99 -23.88
CA VAL A 44 -49.74 55.92 -24.59
C VAL A 44 -48.61 56.52 -23.75
N VAL A 45 -48.82 57.67 -23.11
CA VAL A 45 -47.80 58.29 -22.24
C VAL A 45 -47.45 57.39 -21.05
N SER A 46 -48.45 56.88 -20.33
CA SER A 46 -48.21 56.00 -19.17
C SER A 46 -47.62 54.65 -19.57
N PHE A 47 -48.05 54.08 -20.70
CA PHE A 47 -47.50 52.84 -21.23
C PHE A 47 -46.07 53.03 -21.73
N ALA A 48 -45.76 54.14 -22.41
CA ALA A 48 -44.40 54.48 -22.83
C ALA A 48 -43.48 54.67 -21.61
N LEU A 49 -43.95 55.37 -20.58
CA LEU A 49 -43.21 55.53 -19.32
C LEU A 49 -42.93 54.16 -18.66
N LEU A 50 -43.93 53.29 -18.57
CA LEU A 50 -43.79 51.94 -18.03
C LEU A 50 -42.82 51.10 -18.88
N TYR A 51 -42.91 51.19 -20.21
CA TYR A 51 -42.05 50.47 -21.15
C TYR A 51 -40.59 50.86 -20.96
N VAL A 52 -40.28 52.15 -20.88
CA VAL A 52 -38.92 52.64 -20.63
C VAL A 52 -38.40 52.16 -19.27
N LEU A 53 -39.25 52.15 -18.23
CA LEU A 53 -38.87 51.65 -16.91
C LEU A 53 -38.58 50.14 -16.94
N MET A 54 -39.39 49.35 -17.62
CA MET A 54 -39.13 47.91 -17.80
C MET A 54 -37.85 47.66 -18.59
N ALA A 55 -37.70 48.33 -19.73
CA ALA A 55 -36.56 48.17 -20.62
C ALA A 55 -35.24 48.58 -19.95
N GLY A 56 -35.25 49.66 -19.17
CA GLY A 56 -34.06 50.21 -18.53
C GLY A 56 -33.68 49.58 -17.18
N LEU A 57 -34.65 49.07 -16.39
CA LEU A 57 -34.38 48.61 -15.02
C LEU A 57 -34.61 47.11 -14.80
N VAL A 58 -35.63 46.52 -15.42
CA VAL A 58 -36.05 45.15 -15.09
C VAL A 58 -35.38 44.13 -16.00
N LEU A 59 -35.37 44.38 -17.31
CA LEU A 59 -34.67 43.53 -18.27
C LEU A 59 -33.17 43.37 -17.93
N PRO A 60 -32.38 44.44 -17.67
CA PRO A 60 -30.96 44.28 -17.35
C PRO A 60 -30.73 43.53 -16.04
N ARG A 61 -31.61 43.69 -15.03
CA ARG A 61 -31.49 42.92 -13.77
C ARG A 61 -31.66 41.42 -13.96
N ILE A 62 -32.60 41.02 -14.81
CA ILE A 62 -32.82 39.60 -15.15
C ILE A 62 -31.63 39.08 -15.96
N GLY A 63 -31.17 39.84 -16.96
CA GLY A 63 -29.99 39.50 -17.77
C GLY A 63 -28.75 39.25 -16.91
N HIS A 64 -28.41 40.17 -16.00
CA HIS A 64 -27.28 40.01 -15.08
C HIS A 64 -27.39 38.75 -14.20
N THR A 65 -28.60 38.38 -13.77
CA THR A 65 -28.79 37.18 -12.94
C THR A 65 -28.56 35.90 -13.73
N ILE A 66 -29.00 35.87 -15.00
CA ILE A 66 -28.79 34.73 -15.90
C ILE A 66 -27.30 34.59 -16.21
N GLU A 67 -26.64 35.67 -16.63
CA GLU A 67 -25.20 35.70 -16.91
C GLU A 67 -24.37 35.29 -15.68
N ALA A 68 -24.72 35.78 -14.49
CA ALA A 68 -24.02 35.41 -13.26
C ALA A 68 -24.16 33.91 -12.94
N ARG A 69 -25.35 33.33 -13.19
CA ARG A 69 -25.57 31.89 -12.99
C ARG A 69 -24.82 31.06 -14.02
N GLU A 70 -24.88 31.43 -15.29
CA GLU A 70 -24.13 30.75 -16.35
C GLU A 70 -22.63 30.82 -16.10
N GLY A 71 -22.11 32.00 -15.74
CA GLY A 71 -20.71 32.18 -15.37
C GLY A 71 -20.30 31.33 -14.17
N LYS A 72 -21.15 31.25 -13.14
CA LYS A 72 -20.90 30.39 -11.98
C LYS A 72 -20.93 28.90 -12.34
N ILE A 73 -21.89 28.46 -13.15
CA ILE A 73 -21.97 27.07 -13.61
C ILE A 73 -20.71 26.70 -14.40
N GLN A 74 -20.26 27.57 -15.32
CA GLN A 74 -19.03 27.29 -16.08
C GLN A 74 -17.80 27.28 -15.18
N ALA A 75 -17.68 28.20 -14.23
CA ALA A 75 -16.59 28.19 -13.27
C ALA A 75 -16.58 26.92 -12.40
N ASP A 76 -17.75 26.47 -11.95
CA ASP A 76 -17.90 25.24 -11.16
C ASP A 76 -17.56 23.99 -12.01
N LEU A 77 -17.96 23.96 -13.29
CA LEU A 77 -17.62 22.88 -14.23
C LEU A 77 -16.11 22.83 -14.52
N ASP A 78 -15.48 23.98 -14.78
CA ASP A 78 -14.04 24.08 -15.01
C ASP A 78 -13.25 23.64 -13.77
N ALA A 79 -13.70 24.05 -12.58
CA ALA A 79 -13.09 23.65 -11.32
C ALA A 79 -13.22 22.13 -11.11
N ALA A 80 -14.40 21.56 -11.41
CA ALA A 80 -14.63 20.12 -11.30
C ALA A 80 -13.80 19.32 -12.31
N GLN A 81 -13.65 19.80 -13.54
CA GLN A 81 -12.78 19.18 -14.55
C GLN A 81 -11.32 19.22 -14.11
N LYS A 82 -10.81 20.37 -13.68
CA LYS A 82 -9.44 20.51 -13.14
C LYS A 82 -9.19 19.59 -11.95
N ALA A 83 -10.15 19.49 -11.03
CA ALA A 83 -10.04 18.58 -9.89
C ALA A 83 -10.02 17.11 -10.32
N ASN A 84 -10.85 16.72 -11.30
CA ASN A 84 -10.85 15.37 -11.85
C ASN A 84 -9.54 15.04 -12.57
N ASP A 85 -9.02 15.97 -13.38
CA ASP A 85 -7.75 15.77 -14.09
C ASP A 85 -6.58 15.65 -13.11
N ALA A 86 -6.53 16.52 -12.08
CA ALA A 86 -5.52 16.43 -11.03
C ALA A 86 -5.61 15.10 -10.26
N ALA A 87 -6.83 14.65 -9.94
CA ALA A 87 -7.04 13.35 -9.28
C ALA A 87 -6.62 12.18 -10.18
N ARG A 88 -6.90 12.24 -11.49
CA ARG A 88 -6.48 11.22 -12.45
C ARG A 88 -4.95 11.13 -12.53
N VAL A 89 -4.27 12.27 -12.67
CA VAL A 89 -2.80 12.34 -12.69
C VAL A 89 -2.20 11.82 -11.39
N ALA A 90 -2.74 12.22 -10.24
CA ALA A 90 -2.29 11.72 -8.94
C ALA A 90 -2.48 10.20 -8.81
N ALA A 91 -3.61 9.67 -9.26
CA ALA A 91 -3.91 8.24 -9.23
C ALA A 91 -2.98 7.44 -10.18
N GLU A 92 -2.66 7.97 -11.36
CA GLU A 92 -1.68 7.37 -12.27
C GLU A 92 -0.27 7.37 -11.67
N ALA A 93 0.18 8.49 -11.10
CA ALA A 93 1.46 8.58 -10.42
C ALA A 93 1.56 7.62 -9.24
N GLN A 94 0.50 7.50 -8.43
CA GLN A 94 0.44 6.55 -7.32
C GLN A 94 0.52 5.10 -7.81
N ARG A 95 -0.21 4.75 -8.88
CA ARG A 95 -0.14 3.40 -9.48
C ARG A 95 1.26 3.09 -10.00
N ALA A 96 1.90 4.03 -10.67
CA ALA A 96 3.27 3.88 -11.17
C ALA A 96 4.26 3.69 -10.01
N ALA A 97 4.19 4.53 -8.97
CA ALA A 97 5.03 4.41 -7.79
C ALA A 97 4.86 3.06 -7.06
N LEU A 98 3.61 2.57 -6.94
CA LEU A 98 3.34 1.25 -6.35
C LEU A 98 3.88 0.11 -7.22
N ALA A 99 3.77 0.20 -8.54
CA ALA A 99 4.33 -0.79 -9.45
C ALA A 99 5.87 -0.82 -9.37
N GLU A 100 6.51 0.34 -9.36
CA GLU A 100 7.96 0.46 -9.20
C GLU A 100 8.44 -0.07 -7.85
N ALA A 101 7.76 0.30 -6.75
CA ALA A 101 8.09 -0.18 -5.41
C ALA A 101 7.96 -1.71 -5.30
N ARG A 102 6.90 -2.30 -5.87
CA ARG A 102 6.74 -3.76 -5.94
C ARG A 102 7.82 -4.41 -6.78
N GLY A 103 8.19 -3.81 -7.92
CA GLY A 103 9.29 -4.28 -8.76
C GLY A 103 10.63 -4.28 -8.02
N LYS A 104 10.94 -3.18 -7.33
CA LYS A 104 12.16 -3.04 -6.49
C LYS A 104 12.18 -4.04 -5.34
N ALA A 105 11.06 -4.22 -4.64
CA ALA A 105 10.94 -5.19 -3.55
C ALA A 105 11.14 -6.62 -4.06
N ALA A 106 10.47 -7.01 -5.15
CA ALA A 106 10.63 -8.33 -5.76
C ALA A 106 12.08 -8.57 -6.23
N GLY A 107 12.70 -7.55 -6.84
CA GLY A 107 14.12 -7.59 -7.23
C GLY A 107 15.06 -7.78 -6.04
N THR A 108 14.84 -7.03 -4.96
CA THR A 108 15.64 -7.12 -3.73
C THR A 108 15.50 -8.50 -3.08
N VAL A 109 14.28 -9.04 -2.98
CA VAL A 109 14.03 -10.39 -2.45
C VAL A 109 14.74 -11.44 -3.30
N ARG A 110 14.67 -11.32 -4.63
CA ARG A 110 15.36 -12.26 -5.52
C ARG A 110 16.87 -12.20 -5.35
N GLN A 111 17.46 -11.01 -5.31
CA GLN A 111 18.89 -10.81 -5.09
C GLN A 111 19.34 -11.36 -3.72
N ALA A 112 18.56 -11.10 -2.66
CA ALA A 112 18.84 -11.63 -1.33
C ALA A 112 18.77 -13.17 -1.30
N ALA A 113 17.78 -13.77 -1.97
CA ALA A 113 17.65 -15.21 -2.06
C ALA A 113 18.81 -15.84 -2.87
N GLU A 114 19.19 -15.24 -4.00
CA GLU A 114 20.34 -15.67 -4.81
C GLU A 114 21.65 -15.57 -4.01
N ALA A 115 21.86 -14.47 -3.28
CA ALA A 115 23.04 -14.26 -2.43
C ALA A 115 23.09 -15.27 -1.27
N ALA A 116 21.97 -15.48 -0.58
CA ALA A 116 21.88 -16.45 0.52
C ALA A 116 22.11 -17.89 0.05
N ALA A 117 21.60 -18.25 -1.13
CA ALA A 117 21.85 -19.56 -1.73
C ALA A 117 23.34 -19.74 -2.07
N ALA A 118 23.96 -18.74 -2.69
CA ALA A 118 25.39 -18.76 -3.00
C ALA A 118 26.26 -18.88 -1.74
N GLU A 119 25.94 -18.11 -0.70
CA GLU A 119 26.64 -18.17 0.59
C GLU A 119 26.48 -19.56 1.25
N THR A 120 25.27 -20.11 1.22
CA THR A 120 25.00 -21.47 1.74
C THR A 120 25.82 -22.52 1.00
N THR A 121 25.89 -22.47 -0.33
CA THR A 121 26.73 -23.39 -1.11
C THR A 121 28.22 -23.22 -0.77
N ALA A 122 28.71 -21.99 -0.59
CA ALA A 122 30.09 -21.73 -0.18
C ALA A 122 30.41 -22.27 1.22
N HIS A 123 29.49 -22.12 2.18
CA HIS A 123 29.65 -22.69 3.52
C HIS A 123 29.61 -24.21 3.49
N LEU A 124 28.69 -24.82 2.75
CA LEU A 124 28.58 -26.27 2.64
C LEU A 124 29.82 -26.90 1.99
N THR A 125 30.38 -26.27 0.96
CA THR A 125 31.61 -26.72 0.31
C THR A 125 32.80 -26.64 1.27
N THR A 126 33.00 -25.49 1.92
CA THR A 126 34.07 -25.29 2.92
C THR A 126 33.96 -26.28 4.09
N LEU A 127 32.74 -26.48 4.61
CA LEU A 127 32.49 -27.45 5.67
C LEU A 127 32.75 -28.87 5.19
N GLY A 128 32.34 -29.22 3.97
CA GLY A 128 32.60 -30.52 3.35
C GLY A 128 34.09 -30.82 3.23
N GLU A 129 34.89 -29.86 2.77
CA GLU A 129 36.35 -29.98 2.69
C GLU A 129 36.98 -30.17 4.07
N LYS A 130 36.55 -29.38 5.06
CA LYS A 130 37.04 -29.49 6.44
C LYS A 130 36.71 -30.84 7.06
N LEU A 131 35.47 -31.32 6.89
CA LEU A 131 35.02 -32.63 7.37
C LEU A 131 35.80 -33.76 6.70
N ALA A 132 36.00 -33.70 5.39
CA ALA A 132 36.81 -34.68 4.67
C ALA A 132 38.26 -34.73 5.18
N GLY A 133 38.86 -33.57 5.45
CA GLY A 133 40.19 -33.48 6.07
C GLY A 133 40.24 -34.10 7.47
N GLN A 134 39.26 -33.78 8.32
CA GLN A 134 39.17 -34.33 9.68
C GLN A 134 38.97 -35.85 9.69
N ILE A 135 38.16 -36.38 8.76
CA ILE A 135 37.97 -37.83 8.59
C ILE A 135 39.30 -38.48 8.20
N GLY A 136 40.01 -37.93 7.20
CA GLY A 136 41.32 -38.46 6.79
C GLY A 136 42.37 -38.44 7.91
N GLU A 137 42.42 -37.37 8.71
CA GLU A 137 43.30 -37.31 9.88
C GLU A 137 42.93 -38.33 10.96
N ALA A 138 41.63 -38.50 11.24
CA ALA A 138 41.13 -39.48 12.19
C ALA A 138 41.44 -40.91 11.74
N GLU A 139 41.23 -41.23 10.46
CA GLU A 139 41.58 -42.53 9.88
C GLU A 139 43.08 -42.81 10.01
N ARG A 140 43.94 -41.83 9.75
CA ARG A 140 45.39 -41.96 9.92
C ARG A 140 45.77 -42.23 11.38
N ARG A 141 45.18 -41.49 12.33
CA ARG A 141 45.40 -41.70 13.78
C ARG A 141 44.95 -43.09 14.22
N ILE A 142 43.78 -43.55 13.77
CA ILE A 142 43.27 -44.90 14.08
C ILE A 142 44.21 -45.97 13.53
N ALA A 143 44.69 -45.82 12.30
CA ALA A 143 45.64 -46.75 11.69
C ALA A 143 46.95 -46.82 12.48
N GLU A 144 47.48 -45.67 12.90
CA GLU A 144 48.69 -45.58 13.72
C GLU A 144 48.50 -46.22 15.10
N GLN A 145 47.43 -45.89 15.81
CA GLN A 145 47.11 -46.50 17.10
C GLN A 145 46.91 -48.02 16.98
N ARG A 146 46.29 -48.49 15.91
CA ARG A 146 46.14 -49.92 15.63
C ARG A 146 47.50 -50.60 15.42
N ALA A 147 48.40 -49.97 14.68
CA ALA A 147 49.76 -50.48 14.48
C ALA A 147 50.55 -50.54 15.79
N GLN A 148 50.48 -49.48 16.60
CA GLN A 148 51.12 -49.43 17.92
C GLN A 148 50.55 -50.48 18.88
N ALA A 149 49.23 -50.66 18.93
CA ALA A 149 48.59 -51.67 19.77
C ALA A 149 48.99 -53.10 19.36
N LEU A 150 49.04 -53.39 18.05
CA LEU A 150 49.50 -54.70 17.55
C LEU A 150 50.98 -54.96 17.87
N ALA A 151 51.84 -53.94 17.76
CA ALA A 151 53.24 -54.05 18.15
C ALA A 151 53.39 -54.28 19.67
N GLY A 152 52.67 -53.50 20.49
CA GLY A 152 52.64 -53.66 21.95
C GLY A 152 52.16 -55.04 22.38
N LEU A 153 51.10 -55.56 21.73
CA LEU A 153 50.56 -56.90 21.99
C LEU A 153 51.59 -58.00 21.74
N SER A 154 52.40 -57.90 20.68
CA SER A 154 53.47 -58.89 20.42
C SER A 154 54.55 -58.89 21.51
N SER A 155 54.91 -57.71 22.03
CA SER A 155 55.88 -57.60 23.14
C SER A 155 55.30 -58.15 24.45
N LEU A 156 54.04 -57.80 24.78
CA LEU A 156 53.34 -58.28 25.97
C LEU A 156 53.11 -59.80 25.90
N ALA A 157 52.75 -60.33 24.74
CA ALA A 157 52.58 -61.77 24.54
C ALA A 157 53.92 -62.51 24.77
N THR A 158 55.04 -61.95 24.29
CA THR A 158 56.38 -62.51 24.50
C THR A 158 56.76 -62.46 25.98
N GLU A 159 56.52 -61.33 26.65
CA GLU A 159 56.81 -61.13 28.08
C GLU A 159 55.99 -62.09 28.96
N ILE A 160 54.67 -62.16 28.74
CA ILE A 160 53.77 -63.08 29.47
C ILE A 160 54.18 -64.54 29.22
N THR A 161 54.42 -64.93 27.97
CA THR A 161 54.82 -66.31 27.63
C THR A 161 56.16 -66.66 28.27
N SER A 162 57.14 -65.74 28.26
CA SER A 162 58.44 -65.94 28.91
C SER A 162 58.32 -66.07 30.44
N SER A 163 57.47 -65.27 31.08
CA SER A 163 57.19 -65.33 32.52
C SER A 163 56.50 -66.62 32.93
N VAL A 164 55.50 -67.06 32.17
CA VAL A 164 54.79 -68.34 32.40
C VAL A 164 55.75 -69.51 32.20
N LEU A 165 56.54 -69.51 31.13
CA LEU A 165 57.46 -70.61 30.82
C LEU A 165 58.66 -70.66 31.79
N GLY A 166 59.16 -69.50 32.24
CA GLY A 166 60.20 -69.42 33.27
C GLY A 166 59.74 -70.00 34.62
N LYS A 167 58.48 -69.79 35.00
CA LYS A 167 57.89 -70.43 36.18
C LYS A 167 57.67 -71.94 36.03
N LEU A 168 57.57 -72.46 34.81
CA LEU A 168 57.27 -73.88 34.53
C LEU A 168 58.51 -74.75 34.26
N VAL A 169 59.53 -74.22 33.59
CA VAL A 169 60.68 -75.01 33.05
C VAL A 169 62.04 -74.55 33.60
N GLY A 170 62.10 -73.44 34.35
CA GLY A 170 63.29 -73.01 35.08
C GLY A 170 64.28 -72.16 34.26
N ASN A 171 64.91 -72.70 33.22
CA ASN A 171 65.85 -71.94 32.36
C ASN A 171 65.41 -71.99 30.89
N VAL A 172 65.13 -70.83 30.31
CA VAL A 172 64.62 -70.73 28.94
C VAL A 172 65.42 -69.69 28.17
N ASP A 173 65.89 -70.05 26.98
CA ASP A 173 66.47 -69.09 26.04
C ASP A 173 65.39 -68.14 25.53
N GLY A 174 65.42 -66.89 26.01
CA GLY A 174 64.46 -65.85 25.62
C GLY A 174 64.41 -65.57 24.11
N THR A 175 65.49 -65.88 23.39
CA THR A 175 65.57 -65.76 21.93
C THR A 175 64.71 -66.80 21.20
N GLN A 176 64.61 -68.03 21.70
CA GLN A 176 63.77 -69.08 21.09
C GLN A 176 62.27 -68.85 21.36
N VAL A 177 61.93 -68.32 22.54
CA VAL A 177 60.55 -67.95 22.89
C VAL A 177 60.04 -66.79 22.03
N ALA A 178 60.85 -65.73 21.90
CA ALA A 178 60.51 -64.60 21.03
C ALA A 178 60.32 -65.02 19.56
N ALA A 179 61.17 -65.92 19.05
CA ALA A 179 61.04 -66.43 17.68
C ALA A 179 59.75 -67.24 17.47
N LYS A 180 59.36 -68.09 18.42
CA LYS A 180 58.13 -68.92 18.32
C LYS A 180 56.85 -68.12 18.52
N VAL A 181 56.86 -67.11 19.39
CA VAL A 181 55.73 -66.18 19.56
C VAL A 181 55.57 -65.31 18.31
N ALA A 182 56.66 -64.81 17.71
CA ALA A 182 56.59 -64.05 16.47
C ALA A 182 56.02 -64.88 15.30
N GLU A 183 56.41 -66.15 15.17
CA GLU A 183 55.90 -67.08 14.16
C GLU A 183 54.38 -67.36 14.35
N ALA A 184 53.93 -67.51 15.61
CA ALA A 184 52.51 -67.69 15.95
C ALA A 184 51.65 -66.44 15.70
N VAL A 185 52.19 -65.24 15.96
CA VAL A 185 51.51 -63.96 15.70
C VAL A 185 51.36 -63.72 14.20
N GLU A 186 52.38 -64.03 13.39
CA GLU A 186 52.32 -63.89 11.93
C GLU A 186 51.36 -64.89 11.26
N THR A 187 51.26 -66.12 11.78
CA THR A 187 50.27 -67.10 11.30
C THR A 187 48.85 -66.69 11.65
N ALA A 188 48.59 -66.16 12.85
CA ALA A 188 47.28 -65.59 13.22
C ALA A 188 46.91 -64.36 12.36
N ARG A 189 47.90 -63.50 12.05
CA ARG A 189 47.72 -62.34 11.16
C ARG A 189 47.33 -62.75 9.73
N LYS A 190 47.91 -63.83 9.18
CA LYS A 190 47.60 -64.32 7.83
C LYS A 190 46.29 -65.10 7.73
N GLY A 191 45.83 -65.74 8.81
CA GLY A 191 44.58 -66.51 8.86
C GLY A 191 43.29 -65.68 9.00
N THR A 192 43.38 -64.36 9.19
CA THR A 192 42.22 -63.46 9.37
C THR A 192 41.92 -62.63 8.10
N LYS A 193 42.31 -63.12 6.93
CA LYS A 193 41.80 -62.66 5.62
C LYS A 193 40.72 -63.61 5.14
#